data_AF-T0ZW42-F1
#
_entry.id   AF-T0ZW42-F1
#
_cell.length_a   1.000
_cell.length_b   1.000
_cell.length_c   1.000
_cell.angle_alpha   90.00
_cell.angle_beta   90.00
_cell.angle_gamma   90.00
#
_symmetry.space_group_name_H-M   'P 1'
#
loop_
_entity.id
_entity.type
_entity.pdbx_description
1 polymer ?
#
loop_
_entity_poly.entity_id
_entity_poly.type
_entity_poly.pdbx_seq_one_letter_code
_entity_poly.pdbx_strand_id
1 'polypeptide(L)'
;MTTPSSSAEKTLPVTLTNRSHVRVQSAGPKDEALESVGLFRGLISIGGESALAIELGGPGEEKGRIRLIPLAALYAIDILQAAKADEEKRDEKSPAPGYFR
;
A
#
# COMPACT_ATOMS: atom_id res chain seq x y z
N MET A 1 6.36 36.56 33.55
CA MET A 1 6.54 35.10 33.48
C MET A 1 5.69 34.59 32.34
N THR A 2 6.32 34.29 31.20
CA THR A 2 5.65 33.80 29.98
C THR A 2 5.55 32.28 30.03
N THR A 3 4.33 31.77 30.06
CA THR A 3 4.03 30.34 29.95
C THR A 3 4.40 29.85 28.55
N PRO A 4 5.16 28.76 28.37
CA PRO A 4 5.27 28.13 27.06
C PRO A 4 3.99 27.34 26.79
N SER A 5 3.19 27.80 25.84
CA SER A 5 2.11 27.02 25.23
C SER A 5 2.73 25.88 24.42
N SER A 6 2.90 24.72 25.06
CA SER A 6 3.23 23.47 24.37
C SER A 6 2.00 23.02 23.59
N SER A 7 1.93 23.37 22.30
CA SER A 7 1.03 22.73 21.35
C SER A 7 1.55 21.31 21.14
N ALA A 8 0.97 20.34 21.86
CA ALA A 8 1.18 18.93 21.58
C ALA A 8 0.79 18.67 20.12
N GLU A 9 1.78 18.45 19.26
CA GLU A 9 1.57 17.96 17.91
C GLU A 9 0.86 16.61 18.03
N LYS A 10 -0.42 16.60 17.69
CA LYS A 10 -1.26 15.42 17.76
C LYS A 10 -0.75 14.44 16.70
N THR A 11 0.07 13.46 17.11
CA THR A 11 0.58 12.41 16.23
C THR A 11 -0.61 11.69 15.59
N LEU A 12 -0.82 11.90 14.29
CA LEU A 12 -1.86 11.22 13.55
C LEU A 12 -1.52 9.73 13.44
N PRO A 13 -2.51 8.82 13.47
CA PRO A 13 -2.25 7.41 13.27
C PRO A 13 -1.70 7.15 11.86
N VAL A 14 -0.61 6.39 11.77
CA VAL A 14 -0.05 5.94 10.50
C VAL A 14 -1.05 4.98 9.85
N THR A 15 -1.57 5.35 8.67
CA THR A 15 -2.55 4.57 7.93
C THR A 15 -2.04 4.30 6.53
N LEU A 16 -2.07 3.04 6.10
CA LEU A 16 -1.79 2.66 4.71
C LEU A 16 -3.09 2.76 3.89
N THR A 17 -3.22 3.82 3.11
CA THR A 17 -4.39 4.10 2.25
C THR A 17 -4.12 3.74 0.80
N ASN A 18 -5.17 3.45 0.01
CA ASN A 18 -4.99 3.13 -1.40
C ASN A 18 -4.22 4.27 -2.09
N ARG A 19 -3.37 3.92 -3.05
CA ARG A 19 -2.45 4.84 -3.73
C ARG A 19 -1.31 5.39 -2.86
N SER A 20 -1.15 4.96 -1.61
CA SER A 20 0.06 5.29 -0.86
C SER A 20 1.28 4.74 -1.59
N HIS A 21 2.33 5.56 -1.67
CA HIS A 21 3.59 5.13 -2.24
C HIS A 21 4.36 4.35 -1.18
N VAL A 22 4.72 3.11 -1.49
CA VAL A 22 5.30 2.16 -0.54
C VAL A 22 6.56 1.53 -1.09
N ARG A 23 7.45 1.15 -0.17
CA ARG A 23 8.51 0.17 -0.41
C ARG A 23 8.18 -1.08 0.38
N VAL A 24 8.29 -2.24 -0.26
CA VAL A 24 7.97 -3.53 0.34
C VAL A 24 9.16 -4.47 0.19
N GLN A 25 9.54 -5.08 1.30
CA GLN A 25 10.52 -6.15 1.34
C GLN A 25 9.79 -7.47 1.53
N SER A 26 10.11 -8.45 0.68
CA SER A 26 9.45 -9.75 0.67
C SER A 26 10.43 -10.88 0.41
N ALA A 27 10.02 -12.11 0.72
CA ALA A 27 10.80 -13.30 0.44
C ALA A 27 11.07 -13.44 -1.07
N GLY A 28 12.34 -13.59 -1.42
CA GLY A 28 12.83 -13.82 -2.77
C GLY A 28 13.46 -15.19 -2.96
N PRO A 29 13.98 -15.46 -4.17
CA PRO A 29 14.73 -16.68 -4.43
C PRO A 29 16.01 -16.71 -3.59
N LYS A 30 16.39 -17.90 -3.10
CA LYS A 30 17.65 -18.16 -2.38
C LYS A 30 17.86 -17.32 -1.12
N ASP A 31 16.79 -17.10 -0.34
CA ASP A 31 16.81 -16.31 0.90
C ASP A 31 17.21 -14.83 0.71
N GLU A 32 17.20 -14.32 -0.52
CA GLU A 32 17.38 -12.90 -0.78
C GLU A 32 16.05 -12.15 -0.60
N ALA A 33 16.09 -10.93 -0.05
CA ALA A 33 14.91 -10.09 0.02
C ALA A 33 14.64 -9.42 -1.33
N LEU A 34 13.43 -9.57 -1.86
CA LEU A 34 12.96 -8.80 -3.00
C LEU A 34 12.39 -7.46 -2.52
N GLU A 35 12.97 -6.37 -3.03
CA GLU A 35 12.43 -5.03 -2.86
C GLU A 35 11.47 -4.69 -4.00
N SER A 36 10.28 -4.18 -3.66
CA SER A 36 9.30 -3.65 -4.61
C SER A 36 8.91 -2.24 -4.20
N VAL A 37 8.90 -1.31 -5.14
CA VAL A 37 8.50 0.09 -4.90
C VAL A 37 7.36 0.46 -5.84
N GLY A 38 6.28 1.00 -5.28
CA GLY A 38 5.10 1.29 -6.07
C GLY A 38 3.92 1.80 -5.26
N LEU A 39 2.74 1.80 -5.89
CA LEU A 39 1.51 2.26 -5.27
C LEU A 39 0.77 1.10 -4.63
N PHE A 40 0.41 1.22 -3.36
CA PHE A 40 -0.47 0.28 -2.69
C PHE A 40 -1.86 0.28 -3.35
N ARG A 41 -2.38 -0.90 -3.67
CA ARG A 41 -3.68 -1.09 -4.33
C ARG A 41 -4.71 -1.84 -3.48
N GLY A 42 -4.37 -2.17 -2.24
CA GLY A 42 -5.25 -2.90 -1.33
C GLY A 42 -4.74 -4.27 -0.92
N LEU A 43 -5.52 -4.92 -0.06
CA LEU A 43 -5.39 -6.33 0.25
C LEU A 43 -6.38 -7.11 -0.61
N ILE A 44 -5.92 -8.21 -1.20
CA ILE A 44 -6.76 -9.10 -1.99
C ILE A 44 -6.71 -10.52 -1.44
N SER A 45 -7.71 -11.32 -1.74
CA SER A 45 -7.70 -12.76 -1.43
C SER A 45 -7.48 -13.59 -2.68
N ILE A 46 -6.62 -14.61 -2.58
CA ILE A 46 -6.34 -15.59 -3.63
C ILE A 46 -6.48 -16.96 -2.98
N GLY A 47 -7.53 -17.72 -3.34
CA GLY A 47 -7.71 -19.09 -2.84
C GLY A 47 -7.79 -19.22 -1.31
N GLY A 48 -8.25 -18.17 -0.61
CA GLY A 48 -8.32 -18.13 0.86
C GLY A 48 -7.09 -17.54 1.56
N GLU A 49 -5.99 -17.34 0.83
CA GLU A 49 -4.83 -16.60 1.33
C GLU A 49 -4.99 -15.11 1.04
N SER A 50 -4.38 -14.26 1.88
CA SER A 50 -4.36 -12.80 1.66
C SER A 50 -3.03 -12.36 1.05
N ALA A 51 -3.08 -11.40 0.14
CA ALA A 51 -1.92 -10.80 -0.50
C ALA A 51 -2.04 -9.28 -0.55
N LEU A 52 -0.88 -8.61 -0.46
CA LEU A 52 -0.72 -7.19 -0.70
C LEU A 52 -0.61 -6.94 -2.20
N ALA A 53 -1.45 -6.06 -2.75
CA ALA A 53 -1.35 -5.64 -4.14
C ALA A 53 -0.57 -4.33 -4.27
N ILE A 54 0.46 -4.32 -5.11
CA ILE A 54 1.28 -3.14 -5.41
C ILE A 54 1.32 -2.95 -6.92
N GLU A 55 1.05 -1.73 -7.38
CA GLU A 55 1.33 -1.33 -8.75
C GLU A 55 2.77 -0.85 -8.87
N LEU A 56 3.56 -1.56 -9.66
CA LEU A 56 4.96 -1.27 -9.90
C LEU A 56 5.13 -0.04 -10.80
N GLY A 57 6.08 0.82 -10.42
CA GLY A 57 6.37 2.07 -11.11
C GLY A 57 7.86 2.42 -11.17
N GLY A 58 8.74 1.50 -10.75
CA GLY A 58 10.18 1.72 -10.70
C GLY A 58 10.85 1.69 -12.09
N PRO A 59 12.04 2.29 -12.22
CA PRO A 59 12.84 2.18 -13.43
C PRO A 59 13.22 0.72 -13.71
N GLY A 60 12.91 0.23 -14.92
CA GLY A 60 13.14 -1.16 -15.32
C GLY A 60 11.98 -2.12 -15.02
N GLU A 61 10.91 -1.64 -14.38
CA GLU A 61 9.67 -2.40 -14.21
C GLU A 61 8.65 -2.03 -15.30
N GLU A 62 7.84 -3.01 -15.70
CA GLU A 62 6.77 -2.78 -16.65
C GLU A 62 5.68 -1.92 -15.98
N LYS A 63 5.56 -0.68 -16.44
CA LYS A 63 4.67 0.33 -15.86
C LYS A 63 3.23 -0.20 -15.82
N GLY A 64 2.60 -0.16 -14.65
CA GLY A 64 1.22 -0.59 -14.44
C GLY A 64 1.06 -2.08 -14.12
N ARG A 65 2.16 -2.84 -14.02
CA ARG A 65 2.12 -4.23 -13.57
C ARG A 65 1.74 -4.29 -12.10
N ILE A 66 0.73 -5.10 -11.77
CA ILE A 66 0.36 -5.42 -10.39
C ILE A 66 1.19 -6.61 -9.90
N ARG A 67 1.93 -6.42 -8.82
CA ARG A 67 2.58 -7.49 -8.07
C ARG A 67 1.71 -7.83 -6.85
N LEU A 68 1.43 -9.13 -6.71
CA LEU A 68 0.73 -9.70 -5.58
C LEU A 68 1.77 -10.35 -4.67
N ILE A 69 1.87 -9.86 -3.44
CA ILE A 69 2.81 -10.37 -2.45
C ILE A 69 2.00 -11.05 -1.35
N PRO A 70 2.06 -12.39 -1.22
CA PRO A 70 1.40 -13.09 -0.12
C PRO A 70 1.79 -12.48 1.23
N LEU A 71 0.85 -12.32 2.15
CA LEU A 71 1.16 -11.71 3.45
C LEU A 71 2.20 -12.53 4.23
N ALA A 72 2.18 -13.86 4.09
CA ALA A 72 3.16 -14.75 4.70
C ALA A 72 4.59 -14.57 4.15
N ALA A 73 4.75 -13.89 3.00
CA ALA A 73 6.04 -13.61 2.38
C ALA A 73 6.55 -12.19 2.67
N LEU A 74 5.82 -11.37 3.42
CA LEU A 74 6.23 -10.00 3.74
C LEU A 74 7.26 -9.97 4.87
N TYR A 75 8.31 -9.18 4.69
CA TYR A 75 9.27 -8.86 5.74
C TYR A 75 9.04 -7.46 6.32
N ALA A 76 8.81 -6.47 5.46
CA ALA A 76 8.57 -5.09 5.87
C ALA A 76 7.75 -4.32 4.83
N ILE A 77 7.03 -3.30 5.29
CA ILE A 77 6.36 -2.30 4.46
C ILE A 77 6.72 -0.92 5.01
N ASP A 78 7.39 -0.11 4.19
CA ASP A 78 7.62 1.29 4.46
C ASP A 78 6.61 2.15 3.69
N ILE A 79 5.94 3.06 4.39
CA ILE A 79 5.09 4.08 3.76
C ILE A 79 5.97 5.28 3.41
N LEU A 80 6.34 5.40 2.14
CA LEU A 80 7.15 6.51 1.65
C LEU A 80 6.35 7.81 1.55
N GLN A 81 5.08 7.69 1.14
CA GLN A 81 4.14 8.80 1.08
C GLN A 81 2.72 8.27 1.26
N ALA A 82 2.05 8.70 2.33
CA ALA A 82 0.64 8.39 2.52
C ALA A 82 -0.22 9.15 1.49
N ALA A 83 -1.16 8.46 0.85
CA ALA A 83 -2.17 9.13 0.06
C ALA A 83 -3.10 9.92 0.97
N LYS A 84 -3.46 11.15 0.57
CA LYS A 84 -4.43 11.97 1.31
C LYS A 84 -5.77 11.25 1.28
N ALA A 85 -6.32 10.91 2.44
CA ALA A 85 -7.58 10.18 2.58
C ALA A 85 -8.79 10.86 1.89
N ASP A 86 -8.69 12.13 1.51
CA ASP A 86 -9.76 12.89 0.86
C ASP A 86 -9.90 12.63 -0.66
N GLU A 87 -8.95 11.97 -1.33
CA GLU A 87 -9.04 11.68 -2.77
C GLU A 87 -9.85 10.41 -3.09
N GLU A 88 -10.03 9.49 -2.15
CA GLU A 88 -10.73 8.22 -2.38
C GLU A 88 -12.26 8.38 -2.57
N LYS A 89 -12.87 9.46 -2.04
CA LYS A 89 -14.33 9.66 -2.12
C LYS A 89 -14.86 10.01 -3.52
N ARG A 90 -14.01 10.23 -4.52
CA ARG A 90 -14.44 10.58 -5.89
C ARG A 90 -14.58 9.39 -6.84
N ASP A 91 -13.90 8.27 -6.59
CA ASP A 91 -13.85 7.15 -7.54
C ASP A 91 -14.79 5.97 -7.19
N GLU A 92 -15.44 5.95 -6.02
CA GLU A 92 -16.37 4.88 -5.60
C GLU A 92 -17.75 4.90 -6.28
N LYS A 93 -17.99 5.76 -7.29
CA LYS A 93 -19.18 5.67 -8.15
C LYS A 93 -18.87 5.03 -9.49
N SER A 94 -18.54 3.76 -9.49
CA SER A 94 -18.65 2.91 -10.68
C SER A 94 -19.25 1.55 -10.26
N PRO A 95 -20.48 1.21 -10.71
CA PRO A 95 -21.10 -0.06 -10.33
C PRO A 95 -20.35 -1.20 -11.00
N ALA A 96 -19.81 -2.12 -10.20
CA ALA A 96 -19.21 -3.34 -10.72
C ALA A 96 -20.29 -4.17 -11.46
N PRO A 97 -20.04 -4.63 -12.69
CA PRO A 97 -20.96 -5.54 -13.38
C PRO A 97 -20.94 -6.89 -12.66
N GLY A 98 -22.12 -7.33 -12.22
CA GLY A 98 -22.32 -8.61 -11.55
C GLY A 98 -22.02 -9.78 -12.48
N TYR A 99 -21.03 -10.60 -12.12
CA TYR A 99 -20.72 -11.87 -12.77
C TYR A 99 -20.92 -13.02 -11.81
N PHE A 100 -22.17 -13.33 -11.48
CA PHE A 100 -22.59 -14.68 -11.07
C PHE A 100 -24.02 -14.90 -11.56
N ARG A 101 -24.22 -15.91 -12.41
CA ARG A 101 -25.51 -16.54 -12.75
C ARG A 101 -25.42 -17.99 -12.35
#